data_AF-A0A2N1MA08-F1
#
_entry.id   AF-A0A2N1MA08-F1
#
_cell.length_a   1.000
_cell.length_b   1.000
_cell.length_c   1.000
_cell.angle_alpha   90.00
_cell.angle_beta   90.00
_cell.angle_gamma   90.00
#
_symmetry.space_group_name_H-M   'P 1'
#
loop_
_entity.id
_entity.type
_entity.pdbx_description
1 polymer ?
#
loop_
_entity_poly.entity_id
_entity_poly.type
_entity_poly.pdbx_seq_one_letter_code
_entity_poly.pdbx_strand_id
1 'polypeptide(L)'
;MYDSDWWRNVEKNLPIGAHVMPIILYADATLCDHLGKTSRHPVFMTLGNIPLARRNKTDAKILLGYIPSIEYCSTSEKKSAQYRSATRELFHCALATILRPLRVLSYTGIHLYVNKIFKWFYPFLALIISDWPEAC
;
A
#
# COMPACT_ATOMS: atom_id res chain seq x y z
N MET A 1 7.52 -13.01 -6.84
CA MET A 1 7.36 -12.93 -5.37
C MET A 1 7.26 -14.28 -4.69
N TYR A 2 6.82 -15.35 -5.38
CA TYR A 2 6.86 -16.72 -4.81
C TYR A 2 8.30 -17.27 -4.68
N ASP A 3 9.30 -16.58 -5.24
CA ASP A 3 10.69 -17.02 -5.35
C ASP A 3 11.72 -15.96 -4.89
N SER A 4 11.30 -15.03 -4.01
CA SER A 4 12.20 -14.02 -3.46
C SER A 4 12.72 -14.44 -2.10
N ASP A 5 14.05 -14.50 -1.93
CA ASP A 5 14.74 -14.75 -0.66
C ASP A 5 14.18 -13.94 0.51
N TRP A 6 13.62 -12.75 0.23
CA TRP A 6 12.92 -11.92 1.19
C TRP A 6 11.88 -12.68 2.01
N TRP A 7 10.99 -13.43 1.36
CA TRP A 7 9.91 -14.14 2.05
C TRP A 7 10.50 -15.12 3.06
N ARG A 8 11.43 -15.95 2.58
CA ARG A 8 12.09 -16.98 3.38
C ARG A 8 12.87 -16.37 4.54
N ASN A 9 13.48 -15.20 4.33
CA ASN A 9 14.22 -14.49 5.37
C ASN A 9 13.30 -13.89 6.44
N VAL A 10 12.15 -13.33 6.06
CA VAL A 10 11.17 -12.82 7.03
C VAL A 10 10.57 -13.96 7.84
N GLU A 11 10.18 -15.07 7.18
CA GLU A 11 9.54 -16.20 7.85
C GLU A 11 10.45 -16.88 8.88
N LYS A 12 11.76 -16.95 8.63
CA LYS A 12 12.75 -17.47 9.59
C LYS A 12 12.79 -16.70 10.91
N ASN A 13 12.41 -15.42 10.90
CA ASN A 13 12.45 -14.56 12.08
C ASN A 13 11.10 -14.52 12.82
N LEU A 14 10.09 -15.24 12.33
CA LEU A 14 8.79 -15.30 12.98
C LEU A 14 8.73 -16.38 14.06
N PRO A 15 7.83 -16.22 15.06
CA PRO A 15 7.54 -17.26 16.03
C PRO A 15 7.12 -18.57 15.37
N ILE A 16 7.39 -19.69 16.04
CA ILE A 16 6.98 -21.02 15.57
C ILE A 16 5.46 -21.06 15.41
N GLY A 17 4.98 -21.50 14.25
CA GLY A 17 3.56 -21.61 13.92
C GLY A 17 2.93 -20.33 13.38
N ALA A 18 3.69 -19.25 13.26
CA ALA A 18 3.26 -18.03 12.57
C ALA A 18 3.57 -18.06 11.07
N HIS A 19 2.82 -17.31 10.30
CA HIS A 19 2.98 -17.20 8.84
C HIS A 19 3.16 -15.74 8.40
N VAL A 20 3.97 -15.52 7.36
CA VAL A 20 4.09 -14.20 6.74
C VAL A 20 2.81 -13.88 5.96
N MET A 21 2.33 -12.65 6.09
CA MET A 21 1.26 -12.08 5.27
C MET A 21 1.80 -10.86 4.52
N PRO A 22 2.34 -11.00 3.31
CA PRO A 22 2.84 -9.84 2.58
C PRO A 22 1.69 -8.98 2.14
N ILE A 23 1.84 -7.69 2.39
CA ILE A 23 0.96 -6.63 1.96
C ILE A 23 1.64 -5.94 0.78
N ILE A 24 0.90 -5.80 -0.31
CA ILE A 24 1.32 -5.04 -1.49
C ILE A 24 0.36 -3.88 -1.66
N LEU A 25 0.90 -2.68 -1.78
CA LEU A 25 0.14 -1.47 -2.04
C LEU A 25 0.26 -1.04 -3.50
N TYR A 26 -0.84 -0.55 -4.05
CA TYR A 26 -0.89 0.16 -5.32
C TYR A 26 -1.35 1.59 -5.04
N ALA A 27 -0.59 2.57 -5.49
CA ALA A 27 -0.91 3.98 -5.35
C ALA A 27 -0.73 4.69 -6.69
N ASP A 28 -1.62 4.39 -7.64
CA ASP A 28 -1.61 5.01 -8.96
C ASP A 28 -2.68 6.09 -9.05
N ALA A 29 -2.35 7.20 -9.70
CA ALA A 29 -3.31 8.27 -9.97
C ALA A 29 -4.43 7.76 -10.87
N THR A 30 -5.68 7.92 -10.43
CA THR A 30 -6.86 7.65 -11.26
C THR A 30 -7.61 8.94 -11.50
N LEU A 31 -7.95 9.20 -12.75
CA LEU A 31 -8.89 10.27 -13.10
C LEU A 31 -10.26 9.93 -12.51
N CYS A 32 -10.76 10.78 -11.62
CA CYS A 32 -12.07 10.66 -11.01
C CYS A 32 -13.03 11.68 -11.64
N ASP A 33 -13.69 11.29 -12.74
CA ASP A 33 -14.97 11.81 -13.27
C ASP A 33 -15.20 11.37 -14.74
N HIS A 34 -16.45 11.53 -15.20
CA HIS A 34 -16.81 11.39 -16.62
C HIS A 34 -16.26 12.52 -17.53
N LEU A 35 -15.58 13.54 -16.95
CA LEU A 35 -15.14 14.76 -17.65
C LEU A 35 -13.64 15.12 -17.47
N GLY A 36 -12.85 14.27 -16.83
CA GLY A 36 -11.38 14.36 -16.69
C GLY A 36 -10.82 15.44 -15.74
N LYS A 37 -11.60 16.04 -14.83
CA LYS A 37 -11.18 17.29 -14.12
C LYS A 37 -10.54 17.11 -12.75
N THR A 38 -10.70 15.97 -12.08
CA THR A 38 -10.03 15.73 -10.78
C THR A 38 -9.27 14.42 -10.77
N SER A 39 -7.94 14.48 -10.61
CA SER A 39 -7.12 13.30 -10.34
C SER A 39 -7.16 13.01 -8.85
N ARG A 40 -7.52 11.78 -8.48
CA ARG A 40 -7.37 11.28 -7.10
C ARG A 40 -6.37 10.14 -7.11
N HIS A 41 -5.74 9.92 -5.96
CA HIS A 41 -4.73 8.89 -5.79
C HIS A 41 -5.25 7.82 -4.85
N PRO A 42 -6.04 6.85 -5.33
CA PRO A 42 -6.48 5.73 -4.51
C PRO A 42 -5.29 4.86 -4.10
N VAL A 43 -5.28 4.43 -2.85
CA VAL A 43 -4.35 3.43 -2.33
C VAL A 43 -5.11 2.11 -2.21
N PHE A 44 -4.79 1.16 -3.08
CA PHE A 44 -5.30 -0.20 -3.00
C PHE A 44 -4.31 -1.11 -2.28
N MET A 45 -4.84 -2.12 -1.61
CA MET A 45 -4.08 -3.16 -0.93
C MET A 45 -4.46 -4.53 -1.49
N THR A 46 -3.47 -5.40 -1.66
CA THR A 46 -3.65 -6.84 -1.90
C THR A 46 -2.69 -7.64 -1.02
N LEU A 47 -3.00 -8.92 -0.85
CA LEU A 47 -2.08 -9.88 -0.24
C LEU A 47 -1.13 -10.43 -1.30
N GLY A 48 0.16 -10.53 -0.97
CA GLY A 48 1.18 -11.15 -1.82
C GLY A 48 1.01 -12.66 -1.99
N ASN A 49 0.24 -13.30 -1.10
CA ASN A 49 -0.15 -14.71 -1.17
C ASN A 49 -1.16 -15.04 -2.26
N ILE A 50 -1.82 -14.02 -2.82
CA ILE A 50 -2.78 -14.23 -3.90
C ILE A 50 -1.99 -14.42 -5.20
N PRO A 51 -2.20 -15.55 -5.93
CA PRO A 51 -1.55 -15.79 -7.21
C PRO A 51 -1.74 -14.61 -8.17
N LEU A 52 -0.71 -14.28 -8.96
CA LEU A 52 -0.70 -13.07 -9.79
C LEU A 52 -1.96 -12.98 -10.69
N ALA A 53 -2.35 -14.08 -11.32
CA ALA A 53 -3.54 -14.15 -12.16
C ALA A 53 -4.83 -13.76 -11.41
N ARG A 54 -4.96 -14.12 -10.12
CA ARG A 54 -6.11 -13.75 -9.29
C ARG A 54 -5.99 -12.34 -8.71
N ARG A 55 -4.77 -11.93 -8.35
CA ARG A 55 -4.46 -10.61 -7.77
C ARG A 55 -4.76 -9.45 -8.72
N ASN A 56 -4.79 -9.70 -10.03
CA ASN A 56 -5.19 -8.69 -11.02
C ASN A 56 -6.71 -8.47 -11.11
N LYS A 57 -7.53 -9.25 -10.41
CA LYS A 57 -8.98 -9.04 -10.33
C LYS A 57 -9.33 -8.01 -9.26
N THR A 58 -10.47 -7.33 -9.44
CA THR A 58 -10.92 -6.25 -8.55
C THR A 58 -11.23 -6.74 -7.14
N ASP A 59 -11.73 -7.97 -6.99
CA ASP A 59 -12.07 -8.59 -5.71
C ASP A 59 -10.85 -9.04 -4.89
N ALA A 60 -9.67 -9.11 -5.51
CA ALA A 60 -8.42 -9.40 -4.83
C ALA A 60 -7.74 -8.13 -4.25
N LYS A 61 -8.32 -6.95 -4.49
CA LYS A 61 -7.81 -5.66 -4.05
C LYS A 61 -8.88 -4.96 -3.20
N ILE A 62 -8.44 -4.29 -2.14
CA ILE A 62 -9.31 -3.44 -1.32
C ILE A 62 -8.79 -2.00 -1.34
N LEU A 63 -9.70 -1.03 -1.46
CA LEU A 63 -9.36 0.38 -1.34
C LEU A 63 -9.13 0.71 0.14
N LEU A 64 -7.94 1.18 0.50
CA LEU A 64 -7.62 1.65 1.85
C LEU A 64 -7.97 3.12 2.07
N GLY A 65 -7.88 3.93 1.02
CA GLY A 65 -8.16 5.35 1.11
C GLY A 65 -7.63 6.11 -0.12
N TYR A 66 -7.70 7.43 -0.04
CA TYR A 66 -7.18 8.34 -1.05
C TYR A 66 -6.08 9.20 -0.44
N ILE A 67 -5.00 9.41 -1.20
CA ILE A 67 -3.98 10.36 -0.83
C ILE A 67 -4.51 11.77 -1.13
N PRO A 68 -4.48 12.70 -0.16
CA PRO A 68 -4.92 14.07 -0.36
C PRO A 68 -4.02 14.79 -1.36
N SER A 69 -4.61 15.73 -2.10
CA SER A 69 -3.91 16.61 -3.05
C SER A 69 -3.91 18.04 -2.55
N ILE A 70 -2.79 18.75 -2.76
CA ILE A 70 -2.71 20.18 -2.48
C ILE A 70 -3.35 20.93 -3.65
N GLU A 71 -4.27 21.83 -3.36
CA GLU A 71 -4.83 22.73 -4.35
C GLU A 71 -3.78 23.79 -4.76
N TYR A 72 -3.81 24.21 -6.02
CA TYR A 72 -2.91 25.25 -6.54
C TYR A 72 -3.69 26.22 -7.41
N CYS A 73 -3.28 27.49 -7.37
CA CYS A 73 -3.94 28.57 -8.10
C CYS A 73 -3.30 28.84 -9.48
N SER A 74 -2.07 28.36 -9.71
CA SER A 74 -1.35 28.60 -10.97
C SER A 74 -0.40 27.46 -11.37
N THR A 75 -0.09 27.38 -12.67
CA THR A 75 0.88 26.39 -13.19
C THR A 75 2.31 26.66 -12.75
N SER A 76 2.66 27.92 -12.45
CA SER A 76 3.96 28.29 -11.88
C SER A 76 4.10 27.82 -10.44
N GLU A 77 3.06 27.97 -9.62
CA GLU A 77 3.00 27.44 -8.25
C GLU A 77 3.19 25.93 -8.23
N LYS A 78 2.47 25.19 -9.08
CA LYS A 78 2.62 23.73 -9.22
C LYS A 78 4.04 23.30 -9.56
N LYS A 79 4.78 24.11 -10.33
CA LYS A 79 6.17 23.84 -10.72
C LYS A 79 7.19 24.30 -9.67
N SER A 80 6.78 25.06 -8.67
CA SER A 80 7.67 25.55 -7.63
C SER A 80 8.29 24.39 -6.83
N ALA A 81 9.46 24.63 -6.24
CA ALA A 81 10.10 23.66 -5.36
C ALA A 81 9.30 23.45 -4.07
N GLN A 82 8.71 24.52 -3.52
CA GLN A 82 7.86 24.46 -2.32
C GLN A 82 6.64 23.57 -2.51
N TYR A 83 5.89 23.74 -3.60
CA TYR A 83 4.72 22.92 -3.89
C TYR A 83 5.09 21.43 -4.02
N ARG A 84 6.17 21.13 -4.74
CA ARG A 84 6.67 19.75 -4.88
C ARG A 84 7.08 19.14 -3.53
N SER A 85 7.79 19.92 -2.70
CA SER A 85 8.19 19.48 -1.36
C SER A 85 6.98 19.21 -0.47
N ALA A 86 6.01 20.12 -0.43
CA ALA A 86 4.80 19.98 0.37
C ALA A 86 3.95 18.78 -0.10
N THR A 87 3.84 18.57 -1.41
CA THR A 87 3.11 17.41 -1.98
C THR A 87 3.77 16.09 -1.59
N ARG A 88 5.11 16.03 -1.64
CA ARG A 88 5.87 14.86 -1.20
C ARG A 88 5.71 14.59 0.29
N GLU A 89 5.80 15.62 1.12
CA GLU A 89 5.60 15.49 2.57
C GLU A 89 4.18 14.99 2.88
N LEU A 90 3.16 15.59 2.26
CA LEU A 90 1.77 15.19 2.41
C LEU A 90 1.56 13.71 2.08
N PHE A 91 2.20 13.21 1.02
CA PHE A 91 2.14 11.81 0.64
C PHE A 91 2.76 10.89 1.67
N HIS A 92 3.98 11.17 2.13
CA HIS A 92 4.62 10.34 3.13
C HIS A 92 3.83 10.35 4.45
N CYS A 93 3.26 11.49 4.84
CA CYS A 93 2.37 11.60 5.99
C CYS A 93 1.10 10.77 5.81
N ALA A 94 0.44 10.85 4.65
CA ALA A 94 -0.76 10.07 4.35
C ALA A 94 -0.47 8.57 4.35
N LEU A 95 0.60 8.15 3.67
CA LEU A 95 1.02 6.75 3.61
C LEU A 95 1.41 6.23 4.99
N ALA A 96 2.16 6.99 5.78
CA ALA A 96 2.51 6.64 7.16
C ALA A 96 1.25 6.48 8.04
N THR A 97 0.24 7.31 7.81
CA THR A 97 -1.05 7.22 8.51
C THR A 97 -1.78 5.93 8.14
N ILE A 98 -1.86 5.60 6.85
CA ILE A 98 -2.48 4.36 6.34
C ILE A 98 -1.74 3.11 6.87
N LEU A 99 -0.41 3.16 6.92
CA LEU A 99 0.45 2.03 7.35
C LEU A 99 0.57 1.89 8.87
N ARG A 100 0.13 2.88 9.65
CA ARG A 100 0.28 2.88 11.12
C ARG A 100 -0.28 1.60 11.78
N PRO A 101 -1.47 1.07 11.40
CA PRO A 101 -1.97 -0.18 11.98
C PRO A 101 -1.08 -1.38 11.65
N LEU A 102 -0.53 -1.44 10.43
CA LEU A 102 0.37 -2.52 10.02
C LEU A 102 1.64 -2.57 10.86
N ARG A 103 2.17 -1.41 11.28
CA ARG A 103 3.34 -1.36 12.16
C ARG A 103 3.08 -2.04 13.50
N VAL A 104 1.88 -1.90 14.07
CA VAL A 104 1.53 -2.59 15.32
C VAL A 104 1.42 -4.09 15.07
N LEU A 105 0.69 -4.47 14.02
CA LEU A 105 0.47 -5.87 13.66
C LEU A 105 1.75 -6.59 13.23
N SER A 106 2.78 -5.89 12.73
CA SER A 106 4.06 -6.51 12.42
C SER A 106 4.83 -7.00 13.65
N TYR A 107 4.48 -6.53 14.86
CA TYR A 107 5.09 -7.01 16.11
C TYR A 107 4.21 -8.04 16.83
N THR A 108 2.89 -7.88 16.78
CA THR A 108 1.94 -8.76 17.52
C THR A 108 1.39 -9.91 16.67
N GLY A 109 1.43 -9.76 15.35
CA GLY A 109 0.65 -10.56 14.43
C GLY A 109 -0.86 -10.36 14.60
N ILE A 110 -1.63 -11.15 13.86
CA ILE A 110 -3.08 -11.23 13.87
C ILE A 110 -3.51 -12.68 13.65
N HIS A 111 -4.51 -13.15 14.38
CA HIS A 111 -5.07 -14.47 14.13
C HIS A 111 -6.28 -14.38 13.20
N LEU A 112 -6.32 -15.25 12.20
CA LEU A 112 -7.39 -15.32 11.21
C LEU A 112 -7.87 -16.76 11.03
N TYR A 113 -9.16 -16.93 10.80
CA TYR A 113 -9.72 -18.21 10.39
C TYR A 113 -9.55 -18.39 8.88
N VAL A 114 -8.77 -19.38 8.48
CA VAL A 114 -8.58 -19.76 7.08
C VAL A 114 -9.03 -21.21 6.93
N ASN A 115 -10.05 -21.45 6.12
CA ASN A 115 -10.63 -22.78 5.91
C ASN A 115 -10.99 -23.49 7.23
N LYS A 116 -11.62 -22.76 8.15
CA LYS A 116 -12.00 -23.21 9.52
C LYS A 116 -10.82 -23.55 10.44
N ILE A 117 -9.58 -23.28 10.03
CA ILE A 117 -8.39 -23.43 10.86
C ILE A 117 -7.95 -22.06 11.34
N PHE A 118 -7.67 -21.95 12.63
CA PHE A 118 -7.13 -20.73 13.22
C PHE A 118 -5.64 -20.64 12.89
N LYS A 119 -5.23 -19.55 12.23
CA LYS A 119 -3.84 -19.33 11.79
C LYS A 119 -3.34 -17.99 12.26
N TRP A 120 -2.08 -17.94 12.67
CA TRP A 120 -1.43 -16.72 13.12
C TRP A 120 -0.60 -16.12 11.99
N PHE A 121 -0.86 -14.86 11.65
CA PHE A 121 -0.22 -14.15 10.56
C PHE A 121 0.49 -12.91 11.04
N TYR A 122 1.63 -12.60 10.43
CA TYR A 122 2.33 -11.34 10.61
C TYR A 122 2.28 -10.55 9.29
N PRO A 123 1.52 -9.45 9.23
CA PRO A 123 1.46 -8.64 8.04
C PRO A 123 2.72 -7.80 7.90
N PHE A 124 3.34 -7.85 6.71
CA PHE A 124 4.50 -7.04 6.37
C PHE A 124 4.29 -6.33 5.06
N LEU A 125 4.62 -5.04 5.00
CA LEU A 125 4.70 -4.33 3.73
C LEU A 125 5.85 -4.91 2.91
N ALA A 126 5.52 -5.53 1.78
CA ALA A 126 6.49 -6.21 0.93
C ALA A 126 6.81 -5.43 -0.34
N LEU A 127 5.84 -4.67 -0.86
CA LEU A 127 6.02 -3.86 -2.06
C LEU A 127 5.01 -2.70 -2.09
N ILE A 128 5.47 -1.54 -2.52
CA ILE A 128 4.61 -0.44 -2.97
C ILE A 128 4.84 -0.28 -4.47
N ILE A 129 3.77 -0.32 -5.25
CA ILE A 129 3.76 -0.06 -6.69
C ILE A 129 3.08 1.29 -6.89
N SER A 130 3.80 2.25 -7.44
CA SER A 130 3.31 3.61 -7.66
C SER A 130 4.13 4.26 -8.77
N ASP A 131 3.46 4.86 -9.75
CA ASP A 131 4.10 5.62 -10.82
C ASP A 131 4.23 7.12 -10.48
N TRP A 132 4.86 7.42 -9.34
CA TRP A 132 4.91 8.77 -8.80
C TRP A 132 6.32 9.36 -8.76
N PRO A 133 6.61 10.42 -9.54
CA PRO A 133 7.91 11.09 -9.47
C PRO A 133 8.15 11.78 -8.12
N GLU A 134 7.10 12.09 -7.37
CA GLU A 134 7.16 12.67 -6.01
C GLU A 134 7.36 11.63 -4.91
N ALA A 135 7.30 10.32 -5.19
CA ALA A 135 7.55 9.26 -4.21
C ALA A 135 9.05 9.05 -3.89
N CYS A 136 9.94 9.74 -4.61
CA CYS A 136 11.40 9.71 -4.47
C CYS A 136 11.99 10.90 -3.68
#